data_AF-F9W5Y9-F1
#
_entry.id   AF-F9W5Y9-F1
#
_cell.length_a   1.000
_cell.length_b   1.000
_cell.length_c   1.000
_cell.angle_alpha   90.00
_cell.angle_beta   90.00
_cell.angle_gamma   90.00
#
_symmetry.space_group_name_H-M   'P 1'
#
loop_
_entity.id
_entity.type
_entity.pdbx_description
1 polymer ?
#
loop_
_entity_poly.entity_id
_entity_poly.type
_entity_poly.pdbx_seq_one_letter_code
_entity_poly.pdbx_strand_id
1 'polypeptide(L)'
;MACNTERAPVVILDGGSHHLRAGYAADGAPRLDIPALVGHPRNRGVAVAAGMNEYEIGDVALAKRGMLTVSNPIERGRVVSWENMEKLWGHVMYSELPVRPESHCFIVPQPGNTEAAQREKRWSYDGNISCSLPLLGASQGLNLNG
;
A
#
# COMPACT_ATOMS: atom_id res chain seq x y z
N MET A 1 8.28 -23.82 -30.30
CA MET A 1 7.42 -22.73 -29.80
C MET A 1 8.30 -21.77 -29.02
N ALA A 2 8.48 -20.57 -29.54
CA ALA A 2 9.32 -19.54 -28.90
C ALA A 2 8.48 -18.72 -27.91
N CYS A 3 9.10 -18.47 -26.74
CA CYS A 3 8.76 -17.52 -25.67
C CYS A 3 7.39 -17.65 -24.97
N ASN A 4 7.40 -18.04 -23.69
CA ASN A 4 6.93 -17.11 -22.65
C ASN A 4 7.60 -17.43 -21.30
N THR A 5 8.68 -16.72 -20.97
CA THR A 5 9.10 -16.53 -19.58
C THR A 5 8.10 -15.59 -18.93
N GLU A 6 6.99 -16.14 -18.42
CA GLU A 6 5.95 -15.35 -17.75
C GLU A 6 6.52 -14.72 -16.47
N ARG A 7 6.89 -13.45 -16.55
CA ARG A 7 7.15 -12.62 -15.36
C ARG A 7 5.84 -12.52 -14.57
N ALA A 8 5.92 -12.72 -13.27
CA ALA A 8 4.79 -12.50 -12.37
C ALA A 8 4.19 -11.09 -12.60
N PRO A 9 2.85 -10.93 -12.64
CA PRO A 9 2.23 -9.64 -12.80
C PRO A 9 2.69 -8.66 -11.72
N VAL A 10 2.95 -7.42 -12.12
CA VAL A 10 3.44 -6.37 -11.23
C VAL A 10 2.25 -5.52 -10.77
N VAL A 11 2.10 -5.35 -9.47
CA VAL A 11 1.12 -4.49 -8.81
C VAL A 11 1.84 -3.29 -8.22
N ILE A 12 1.33 -2.10 -8.48
CA ILE A 12 1.82 -0.86 -7.88
C ILE A 12 0.89 -0.51 -6.71
N LEU A 13 1.44 -0.28 -5.52
CA LEU A 13 0.74 0.19 -4.33
C LEU A 13 1.31 1.55 -3.93
N ASP A 14 0.66 2.64 -4.33
CA ASP A 14 1.05 4.00 -4.02
C ASP A 14 0.32 4.49 -2.76
N GLY A 15 1.02 4.48 -1.62
CA GLY A 15 0.51 4.94 -0.33
C GLY A 15 0.80 6.42 -0.12
N GLY A 16 -0.16 7.28 -0.42
CA GLY A 16 -0.12 8.70 -0.09
C GLY A 16 -0.65 8.98 1.33
N SER A 17 -0.32 10.15 1.87
CA SER A 17 -0.82 10.59 3.19
C SER A 17 -2.31 10.91 3.22
N HIS A 18 -3.03 10.81 2.11
CA HIS A 18 -4.47 11.10 2.03
C HIS A 18 -5.21 9.99 1.29
N HIS A 19 -4.63 9.51 0.19
CA HIS A 19 -5.19 8.47 -0.66
C HIS A 19 -4.18 7.35 -0.86
N LEU A 20 -4.68 6.13 -0.95
CA LEU A 20 -3.96 4.98 -1.44
C LEU A 20 -4.48 4.64 -2.83
N ARG A 21 -3.55 4.51 -3.77
CA ARG A 21 -3.83 4.08 -5.14
C ARG A 21 -3.18 2.75 -5.43
N ALA A 22 -3.88 1.90 -6.16
CA ALA A 22 -3.36 0.60 -6.53
C ALA A 22 -3.85 0.11 -7.89
N GLY A 23 -3.04 -0.69 -8.56
CA GLY A 23 -3.37 -1.27 -9.88
C GLY A 23 -2.22 -2.07 -10.46
N TYR A 24 -2.45 -2.73 -11.60
CA TYR A 24 -1.37 -3.44 -12.28
C TYR A 24 -0.51 -2.46 -13.06
N ALA A 25 0.81 -2.67 -13.11
CA ALA A 25 1.73 -1.82 -13.86
C ALA A 25 1.45 -1.82 -15.38
N ALA A 26 0.78 -2.85 -15.88
CA ALA A 26 0.34 -2.95 -17.26
C ALA A 26 -0.94 -2.14 -17.54
N ASP A 27 -1.66 -1.71 -16.51
CA ASP A 27 -2.83 -0.85 -16.67
C ASP A 27 -2.38 0.61 -16.91
N GLY A 28 -3.10 1.32 -17.78
CA GLY A 28 -2.83 2.74 -18.04
C GLY A 28 -3.29 3.71 -16.93
N ALA A 29 -3.91 3.20 -15.87
CA ALA A 29 -4.47 3.96 -14.75
C ALA A 29 -4.59 3.06 -13.50
N PRO A 30 -4.63 3.63 -12.27
CA PRO A 30 -4.91 2.85 -11.08
C PRO A 30 -6.31 2.23 -11.16
N ARG A 31 -6.45 0.99 -10.70
CA ARG A 31 -7.76 0.32 -10.56
C ARG A 31 -8.50 0.74 -9.30
N LEU A 32 -7.75 1.20 -8.29
CA LEU A 32 -8.24 1.62 -6.99
C LEU A 32 -7.67 2.98 -6.64
N ASP A 33 -8.52 3.88 -6.13
CA ASP A 33 -8.15 5.13 -5.48
C ASP A 33 -9.09 5.33 -4.28
N ILE A 34 -8.60 5.08 -3.06
CA ILE A 34 -9.38 5.14 -1.83
C ILE A 34 -8.72 6.03 -0.78
N PRO A 35 -9.47 6.61 0.16
CA PRO A 35 -8.87 7.28 1.31
C PRO A 35 -7.92 6.35 2.08
N ALA A 36 -6.72 6.83 2.41
CA ALA A 36 -5.75 6.09 3.21
C ALA A 36 -6.13 6.14 4.71
N LEU A 37 -7.32 5.64 5.05
CA LEU A 37 -7.90 5.76 6.39
C LEU A 37 -8.20 4.40 6.99
N VAL A 38 -7.88 4.25 8.27
CA VAL A 38 -8.28 3.10 9.09
C VAL A 38 -9.08 3.61 10.28
N GLY A 39 -10.31 3.12 10.42
CA GLY A 39 -11.24 3.48 11.48
C GLY A 39 -11.48 2.33 12.46
N HIS A 40 -11.26 2.59 13.74
CA HIS A 40 -11.54 1.64 14.83
C HIS A 40 -12.80 2.05 15.58
N PRO A 41 -13.75 1.14 15.89
CA PRO A 41 -14.96 1.52 16.61
C PRO A 41 -14.67 2.12 17.99
N ARG A 42 -15.25 3.29 18.28
CA ARG A 42 -15.08 3.99 19.57
C ARG A 42 -15.63 3.19 20.74
N ASN A 43 -16.77 2.55 20.53
CA ASN A 43 -17.43 1.72 21.51
C ASN A 43 -17.64 0.32 20.91
N ARG A 44 -16.78 -0.63 21.30
CA ARG A 44 -16.82 -2.01 20.79
C ARG A 44 -18.15 -2.71 21.08
N GLY A 45 -18.78 -2.45 22.23
CA GLY A 45 -20.07 -3.04 22.57
C GLY A 45 -21.19 -2.61 21.60
N VAL A 46 -21.25 -1.31 21.30
CA VAL A 46 -22.19 -0.77 20.30
C VAL A 46 -21.85 -1.28 18.91
N ALA A 47 -20.58 -1.38 18.56
CA ALA A 47 -20.11 -1.86 17.26
C ALA A 47 -20.53 -3.32 17.01
N VAL A 48 -20.30 -4.20 17.99
CA VAL A 48 -20.71 -5.62 17.91
C VAL A 48 -22.22 -5.73 17.80
N ALA A 49 -22.97 -4.98 18.62
CA ALA A 49 -24.44 -4.99 18.55
C ALA A 49 -24.98 -4.49 17.20
N ALA A 50 -24.25 -3.57 16.54
CA ALA A 50 -24.57 -3.05 15.21
C ALA A 50 -24.00 -3.90 14.06
N GLY A 51 -23.33 -5.03 14.35
CA GLY A 51 -22.71 -5.90 13.34
C GLY A 51 -21.55 -5.24 12.59
N MET A 52 -20.85 -4.28 13.21
CA MET A 52 -19.68 -3.62 12.62
C MET A 52 -18.44 -4.50 12.70
N ASN A 53 -17.55 -4.34 11.71
CA ASN A 53 -16.23 -4.96 11.71
C ASN A 53 -15.35 -4.40 12.84
N GLU A 54 -14.28 -5.13 13.18
CA GLU A 54 -13.28 -4.67 14.16
C GLU A 54 -12.56 -3.40 13.73
N TYR A 55 -12.43 -3.20 12.41
CA TYR A 55 -11.93 -1.99 11.78
C TYR A 55 -12.61 -1.81 10.42
N GLU A 56 -12.68 -0.56 9.96
CA GLU A 56 -13.18 -0.18 8.64
C GLU A 56 -12.08 0.58 7.90
N ILE A 57 -12.03 0.49 6.58
CA ILE A 57 -10.98 1.11 5.75
C ILE A 57 -11.61 2.00 4.67
N GLY A 58 -10.88 3.03 4.25
CA GLY A 58 -11.22 3.83 3.07
C GLY A 58 -12.54 4.57 3.20
N ASP A 59 -13.37 4.49 2.15
CA ASP A 59 -14.65 5.20 2.09
C ASP A 59 -15.62 4.75 3.19
N VAL A 60 -15.57 3.48 3.60
CA VAL A 60 -16.40 2.97 4.70
C VAL A 60 -16.01 3.61 6.02
N ALA A 61 -14.70 3.74 6.29
CA ALA A 61 -14.20 4.43 7.48
C ALA A 61 -14.60 5.91 7.48
N LEU A 62 -14.54 6.55 6.31
CA LEU A 62 -14.92 7.95 6.14
C LEU A 62 -16.43 8.16 6.37
N ALA A 63 -17.28 7.30 5.79
CA ALA A 63 -18.72 7.36 5.93
C ALA A 63 -19.16 7.13 7.39
N LYS A 64 -18.48 6.24 8.12
CA LYS A 64 -18.78 5.89 9.52
C LYS A 64 -17.96 6.68 10.54
N ARG A 65 -17.27 7.77 10.15
CA ARG A 65 -16.36 8.54 11.02
C ARG A 65 -16.97 9.06 12.34
N GLY A 66 -18.29 9.18 12.43
CA GLY A 66 -18.98 9.55 13.68
C GLY A 66 -18.90 8.47 14.76
N MET A 67 -18.83 7.20 14.36
CA MET A 67 -18.77 6.02 15.23
C MET A 67 -17.35 5.47 15.39
N LEU A 68 -16.43 5.91 14.53
CA LEU A 68 -15.06 5.41 14.45
C LEU A 68 -14.05 6.45 14.97
N THR A 69 -12.97 5.97 15.57
CA THR A 69 -11.72 6.71 15.70
C THR A 69 -10.90 6.44 14.44
N VAL A 70 -10.85 7.42 13.56
CA VAL A 70 -10.19 7.32 12.25
C VAL A 70 -8.77 7.87 12.35
N SER A 71 -7.82 7.16 11.77
CA SER A 71 -6.41 7.55 11.71
C SER A 71 -5.82 7.23 10.33
N ASN A 72 -4.79 7.97 9.94
CA ASN A 72 -4.01 7.67 8.74
C ASN A 72 -2.74 6.91 9.13
N PRO A 73 -2.41 5.76 8.52
CA PRO A 73 -1.14 5.10 8.77
C PRO A 73 0.08 5.87 8.25
N ILE A 74 -0.10 6.85 7.36
CA ILE A 74 0.93 7.65 6.73
C ILE A 74 0.71 9.14 7.00
N GLU A 75 1.68 9.80 7.61
CA GLU A 75 1.69 11.25 7.80
C GLU A 75 2.94 11.86 7.17
N ARG A 76 2.77 12.85 6.30
CA ARG A 76 3.87 13.57 5.62
C ARG A 76 4.85 12.61 4.91
N GLY A 77 4.32 11.55 4.30
CA GLY A 77 5.10 10.53 3.60
C GLY A 77 5.81 9.52 4.51
N ARG A 78 5.58 9.54 5.82
CA ARG A 78 6.16 8.61 6.78
C ARG A 78 5.09 7.68 7.34
N VAL A 79 5.39 6.40 7.44
CA VAL A 79 4.51 5.45 8.13
C VAL A 79 4.59 5.74 9.63
N VAL A 80 3.47 6.17 10.23
CA VAL A 80 3.34 6.47 11.66
C VAL A 80 2.70 5.32 12.44
N SER A 81 1.93 4.45 11.78
CA SER A 81 1.34 3.25 12.37
C SER A 81 1.46 2.07 11.41
N TRP A 82 2.39 1.16 11.72
CA TRP A 82 2.60 -0.06 10.92
C TRP A 82 1.40 -1.01 11.02
N GLU A 83 0.77 -1.13 12.19
CA GLU A 83 -0.43 -1.94 12.38
C GLU A 83 -1.57 -1.49 11.46
N ASN A 84 -1.82 -0.18 11.35
CA ASN A 84 -2.85 0.34 10.45
C ASN A 84 -2.41 0.22 8.98
N MET A 85 -1.10 0.32 8.69
CA MET A 85 -0.59 0.14 7.34
C MET A 85 -0.82 -1.29 6.83
N GLU A 86 -0.58 -2.29 7.68
CA GLU A 86 -0.84 -3.70 7.35
C GLU A 86 -2.32 -3.96 7.09
N LYS A 87 -3.22 -3.40 7.91
CA LYS A 87 -4.67 -3.48 7.69
C LYS A 87 -5.06 -2.85 6.34
N LEU A 88 -4.53 -1.66 6.06
CA LEU A 88 -4.78 -0.94 4.81
C LEU A 88 -4.30 -1.74 3.60
N TRP A 89 -3.06 -2.25 3.61
CA TRP A 89 -2.54 -3.09 2.53
C TRP A 89 -3.31 -4.41 2.38
N GLY A 90 -3.65 -5.07 3.48
CA GLY A 90 -4.43 -6.31 3.46
C GLY A 90 -5.79 -6.12 2.79
N HIS A 91 -6.48 -5.03 3.10
CA HIS A 91 -7.75 -4.69 2.44
C HIS A 91 -7.57 -4.47 0.94
N VAL A 92 -6.55 -3.70 0.53
CA VAL A 92 -6.28 -3.43 -0.89
C VAL A 92 -5.93 -4.71 -1.64
N MET A 93 -5.05 -5.55 -1.09
CA MET A 93 -4.58 -6.76 -1.76
C MET A 93 -5.68 -7.82 -1.85
N TYR A 94 -6.36 -8.11 -0.74
CA TYR A 94 -7.25 -9.27 -0.66
C TYR A 94 -8.72 -8.94 -0.93
N SER A 95 -9.17 -7.71 -0.67
CA SER A 95 -10.57 -7.31 -0.89
C SER A 95 -10.74 -6.59 -2.22
N GLU A 96 -9.90 -5.59 -2.52
CA GLU A 96 -10.10 -4.70 -3.67
C GLU A 96 -9.46 -5.20 -4.97
N LEU A 97 -8.22 -5.74 -4.92
CA LEU A 97 -7.47 -6.21 -6.11
C LEU A 97 -7.41 -7.74 -6.29
N PRO A 98 -8.08 -8.52 -5.44
CA PRO A 98 -7.80 -9.95 -5.15
C PRO A 98 -6.45 -10.52 -5.61
N VAL A 99 -5.33 -9.91 -5.19
CA VAL A 99 -3.97 -10.34 -5.52
C VAL A 99 -3.34 -11.14 -4.39
N ARG A 100 -2.49 -12.10 -4.76
CA ARG A 100 -1.77 -12.98 -3.81
C ARG A 100 -0.27 -12.67 -3.83
N PRO A 101 0.37 -12.45 -2.67
CA PRO A 101 1.80 -12.19 -2.54
C PRO A 101 2.71 -13.19 -3.27
N GLU A 102 2.29 -14.46 -3.31
CA GLU A 102 3.09 -15.57 -3.84
C GLU A 102 3.07 -15.64 -5.38
N SER A 103 2.17 -14.89 -6.03
CA SER A 103 1.96 -14.94 -7.48
C SER A 103 2.13 -13.59 -8.17
N HIS A 104 2.39 -12.53 -7.41
CA HIS A 104 2.49 -11.16 -7.91
C HIS A 104 3.76 -10.51 -7.38
N CYS A 105 4.38 -9.66 -8.21
CA CYS A 105 5.39 -8.73 -7.74
C CYS A 105 4.72 -7.44 -7.29
N PHE A 106 5.19 -6.85 -6.20
CA PHE A 106 4.67 -5.56 -5.72
C PHE A 106 5.72 -4.47 -5.93
N ILE A 107 5.27 -3.25 -6.22
CA ILE A 107 6.10 -2.05 -6.21
C ILE A 107 5.39 -1.05 -5.32
N VAL A 108 6.10 -0.57 -4.32
CA VAL A 108 5.59 0.46 -3.41
C VAL A 108 6.48 1.68 -3.55
N PRO A 109 6.02 2.73 -4.26
CA PRO A 109 6.73 3.99 -4.37
C PRO A 109 7.00 4.57 -2.99
N GLN A 110 8.16 5.21 -2.83
CA GLN A 110 8.48 5.94 -1.62
C GLN A 110 8.76 7.40 -1.93
N PRO A 111 8.29 8.33 -1.08
CA PRO A 111 8.70 9.72 -1.13
C PRO A 111 10.23 9.83 -1.05
N GLY A 112 10.82 10.74 -1.83
CA GLY A 112 12.28 10.92 -1.89
C GLY A 112 12.94 11.31 -0.56
N ASN A 113 12.15 11.71 0.44
CA ASN A 113 12.59 12.06 1.80
C ASN A 113 12.36 10.95 2.85
N THR A 114 12.09 9.71 2.43
CA THR A 114 11.90 8.58 3.34
C THR A 114 13.21 8.21 4.03
N GLU A 115 13.23 8.20 5.37
CA GLU A 115 14.41 7.83 6.16
C GLU A 115 14.86 6.38 5.89
N ALA A 116 16.17 6.13 5.87
CA ALA A 116 16.73 4.81 5.55
C ALA A 116 16.21 3.67 6.46
N ALA A 117 15.98 3.94 7.75
CA ALA A 117 15.40 2.96 8.66
C ALA A 117 13.96 2.54 8.27
N GLN A 118 13.17 3.45 7.69
CA GLN A 118 11.85 3.13 7.13
C GLN A 118 11.96 2.43 5.77
N ARG A 119 13.06 2.65 5.03
CA ARG A 119 13.35 1.94 3.77
C ARG A 119 13.60 0.45 4.00
N GLU A 120 14.12 0.06 5.16
CA GLU A 120 14.55 -1.31 5.49
C GLU A 120 13.53 -2.09 6.31
N LYS A 121 12.73 -1.43 7.17
CA LYS A 121 11.56 -2.06 7.84
C LYS A 121 10.46 -2.54 6.89
N ARG A 122 10.68 -2.30 5.61
CA ARG A 122 9.83 -2.47 4.48
C ARG A 122 9.71 -3.97 4.12
N TRP A 123 8.75 -4.61 4.78
CA TRP A 123 8.21 -5.97 4.54
C TRP A 123 9.03 -7.16 5.03
N SER A 124 8.81 -7.51 6.29
CA SER A 124 8.76 -8.92 6.72
C SER A 124 7.30 -9.31 6.98
N TYR A 125 6.44 -9.17 5.97
CA TYR A 125 5.11 -9.75 5.98
C TYR A 125 5.26 -11.12 5.28
N ASP A 126 5.51 -12.15 6.09
CA ASP A 126 5.56 -13.56 5.68
C ASP A 126 6.74 -14.03 4.78
N GLY A 127 7.91 -13.39 4.88
CA GLY A 127 9.18 -13.94 4.37
C GLY A 127 9.35 -14.06 2.84
N ASN A 128 8.36 -13.68 2.02
CA ASN A 128 8.36 -13.94 0.57
C ASN A 128 8.13 -12.74 -0.35
N ILE A 129 7.94 -11.52 0.18
CA ILE A 129 7.79 -10.31 -0.67
C ILE A 129 9.16 -9.66 -0.87
N SER A 130 9.90 -10.11 -1.89
CA SER A 130 11.12 -9.43 -2.36
C SER A 130 10.76 -8.35 -3.38
N CYS A 131 10.88 -7.08 -2.99
CA CYS A 131 10.78 -5.96 -3.93
C CYS A 131 12.18 -5.39 -4.17
N SER A 132 12.77 -5.71 -5.31
CA SER A 132 13.91 -4.97 -5.84
C SER A 132 13.44 -3.62 -6.41
N LEU A 133 14.05 -2.53 -5.96
CA LEU A 133 13.97 -1.24 -6.64
C LEU A 133 14.67 -1.36 -8.01
N PRO A 134 14.05 -0.96 -9.13
CA PRO A 134 14.82 -0.30 -10.17
C PRO A 134 15.16 1.10 -9.65
N LEU A 135 16.44 1.32 -9.36
CA LEU A 135 17.02 2.67 -9.22
C LEU A 135 16.74 3.42 -10.53
N LEU A 136 15.71 4.25 -10.57
CA LEU A 136 15.56 5.23 -11.64
C LEU A 136 16.41 6.44 -11.29
N GLY A 137 17.57 6.54 -11.95
CA GLY A 137 18.28 7.80 -12.18
C GLY A 137 19.17 8.32 -11.04
N ALA A 138 20.31 7.67 -10.82
CA ALA A 138 21.50 8.48 -10.55
C ALA A 138 21.87 9.19 -11.86
N SER A 139 21.90 10.51 -11.78
CA SER A 139 22.24 11.46 -12.83
C SER A 139 23.49 11.07 -13.62
N GLN A 140 23.44 11.38 -14.91
CA GLN A 140 24.54 11.51 -15.87
C GLN A 140 25.96 11.46 -15.29
N GLY A 141 26.71 10.46 -15.75
CA GLY A 141 28.17 10.42 -15.73
C GLY A 141 28.69 9.84 -17.03
N LEU A 142 28.09 10.19 -18.17
CA LEU A 142 28.74 10.01 -19.47
C LEU A 142 29.78 11.11 -19.59
N ASN A 143 31.02 10.74 -19.26
CA ASN A 143 32.19 11.51 -19.55
C ASN A 143 32.34 11.58 -21.08
N LEU A 144 31.89 12.69 -21.66
CA LEU A 144 32.25 13.12 -23.00
C LEU A 144 33.00 14.43 -22.84
N ASN A 145 34.32 14.34 -22.77
CA ASN A 145 35.26 15.28 -23.37
C ASN A 145 36.60 14.53 -23.54
N GLY A 146 37.20 14.69 -24.72
CA GLY A 146 38.47 14.06 -25.09
C GLY A 146 39.69 14.64 -24.42
#